data_AF-A0AAN8V4X4-F1
#
_entry.id   AF-A0AAN8V4X4-F1
#
_cell.length_a   1.000
_cell.length_b   1.000
_cell.length_c   1.000
_cell.angle_alpha   90.00
_cell.angle_beta   90.00
_cell.angle_gamma   90.00
#
_symmetry.space_group_name_H-M   'P 1'
#
loop_
_entity.id
_entity.type
_entity.pdbx_description
1 polymer ?
#
loop_
_entity_poly.entity_id
_entity_poly.type
_entity_poly.pdbx_seq_one_letter_code
_entity_poly.pdbx_strand_id
1 'polypeptide(L)'
;MTKERKLPIYKLTVPSTLTTLLILISLTSTSSSQQKTRPPLPILPLPSSRQLSWQLSNMALFLHFGPNTFTGSEWGSGHADPSVFNPTRLNASQWVSVAKEAGFSRVLITAKHHDGFCLWPSEYTNYSVKSSPWRDGNGDVVGELAKSAREFGVQLGIYLSPWDRHEKTFGLTKEYNEYYLGQMTELLTWYGTIKEVFLDGAKGEREKDMEYFFNCWFDVIHQLQPGAAIFSDAGPDIRWIGDEAGVAGSTCWSLFNRSAAKIGGTDPLYLRGGDPRGHDWVPAECDVSIRPGWFWHASEVPKSALTLLDIYYKSVGRNCLLLLNVPPNSSGLISMEDIQVLQGFKELRNSIFSNNLARNALLHASSTRGGDYDSEYDSFNVIHNSIYTYWAPEEDQSDWVIYIDFEEPVTFNVLQVQEPIHLGQRVFQFHLDMLNESEEWKKVIDGTTVGYQRLLQFPSVKSKYLRLVIDKSRADPLISYLGLFMDPFSILRNISDTSLGSNRTSSQVIQRTNNSSLIAAI
;
A
#
# COMPACT_ATOMS: atom_id res chain seq x y z
N MET A 1 35.72 66.08 62.79
CA MET A 1 36.78 66.56 61.86
C MET A 1 36.27 66.20 60.47
N THR A 2 35.94 67.06 59.53
CA THR A 2 36.17 68.49 59.22
C THR A 2 35.11 68.79 58.13
N LYS A 3 34.08 69.63 58.37
CA LYS A 3 33.91 71.01 57.83
C LYS A 3 34.59 71.21 56.46
N GLU A 4 33.91 71.66 55.39
CA GLU A 4 33.42 73.04 55.17
C GLU A 4 32.48 73.13 53.93
N ARG A 5 31.28 73.79 54.03
CA ARG A 5 30.88 75.15 53.57
C ARG A 5 30.45 75.22 52.08
N LYS A 6 29.43 75.97 51.60
CA LYS A 6 28.58 77.09 52.09
C LYS A 6 27.34 77.26 51.15
N LEU A 7 26.27 77.87 51.70
CA LEU A 7 24.97 78.40 51.18
C LEU A 7 25.09 79.43 50.01
N PRO A 8 24.02 79.96 49.32
CA PRO A 8 22.62 80.17 49.77
C PRO A 8 21.41 80.09 48.76
N ILE A 9 20.22 79.98 49.35
CA ILE A 9 18.88 80.56 49.07
C ILE A 9 18.63 81.32 47.73
N TYR A 10 17.56 80.94 47.01
CA TYR A 10 16.57 81.88 46.45
C TYR A 10 15.14 81.29 46.49
N LYS A 11 14.23 82.03 47.12
CA LYS A 11 12.77 81.87 47.03
C LYS A 11 12.32 82.37 45.64
N LEU A 12 11.34 81.71 44.99
CA LEU A 12 10.34 82.39 44.16
C LEU A 12 9.17 81.45 43.77
N THR A 13 7.98 81.83 44.25
CA THR A 13 6.65 81.76 43.57
C THR A 13 6.05 80.41 43.10
N VAL A 14 5.03 79.98 43.84
CA VAL A 14 3.80 79.24 43.43
C VAL A 14 3.00 80.15 42.47
N PRO A 15 2.13 79.73 41.49
CA PRO A 15 1.25 78.55 41.39
C PRO A 15 1.37 77.84 40.00
N SER A 16 0.69 76.77 39.59
CA SER A 16 -0.72 76.40 39.67
C SER A 16 -0.86 75.00 39.02
N THR A 17 -1.73 74.16 39.59
CA THR A 17 -2.55 73.14 38.90
C THR A 17 -1.89 72.21 37.89
N LEU A 18 -1.67 70.95 38.27
CA LEU A 18 -2.12 69.82 37.46
C LEU A 18 -2.20 68.55 38.29
N THR A 19 -3.42 68.10 38.54
CA THR A 19 -3.77 66.81 39.14
C THR A 19 -3.30 65.70 38.18
N THR A 20 -2.17 65.06 38.46
CA THR A 20 -1.75 63.88 37.70
C THR A 20 -2.47 62.67 38.25
N LEU A 21 -3.55 62.28 37.57
CA LEU A 21 -4.21 61.00 37.76
C LEU A 21 -3.25 59.90 37.26
N LEU A 22 -2.54 59.25 38.17
CA LEU A 22 -1.82 58.01 37.87
C LEU A 22 -2.86 56.92 37.57
N ILE A 23 -3.17 56.72 36.29
CA ILE A 23 -3.82 55.50 35.83
C ILE A 23 -2.73 54.43 35.87
N LEU A 24 -2.69 53.64 36.95
CA LEU A 24 -2.05 52.34 36.92
C LEU A 24 -2.84 51.48 35.92
N ILE A 25 -2.38 51.42 34.68
CA ILE A 25 -2.73 50.32 33.78
C ILE A 25 -2.01 49.10 34.36
N SER A 26 -2.70 48.39 35.24
CA SER A 26 -2.38 47.00 35.54
C SER A 26 -2.54 46.23 34.24
N LEU A 27 -1.43 46.07 33.49
CA LEU A 27 -1.26 45.02 32.49
C LEU A 27 -1.38 43.70 33.25
N THR A 28 -2.61 43.25 33.47
CA THR A 28 -2.89 41.85 33.68
C THR A 28 -2.55 41.18 32.36
N SER A 29 -1.31 40.72 32.22
CA SER A 29 -0.97 39.65 31.31
C SER A 29 -1.76 38.42 31.75
N THR A 30 -3.03 38.36 31.35
CA THR A 30 -3.73 37.10 31.27
C THR A 30 -2.97 36.29 30.24
N SER A 31 -1.99 35.49 30.70
CA SER A 31 -1.56 34.34 29.94
C SER A 31 -2.80 33.47 29.83
N SER A 32 -3.56 33.62 28.74
CA SER A 32 -4.48 32.56 28.36
C SER A 32 -3.57 31.36 28.15
N SER A 33 -3.66 30.38 29.04
CA SER A 33 -3.15 29.05 28.75
C SER A 33 -3.92 28.59 27.53
N GLN A 34 -3.34 28.78 26.34
CA GLN A 34 -3.97 28.43 25.08
C GLN A 34 -4.24 26.93 25.13
N GLN A 35 -5.52 26.58 25.25
CA GLN A 35 -5.92 25.20 25.44
C GLN A 35 -5.71 24.50 24.11
N LYS A 36 -4.75 23.57 24.08
CA LYS A 36 -4.47 22.75 22.90
C LYS A 36 -5.76 22.10 22.39
N THR A 37 -5.98 22.19 21.09
CA THR A 37 -7.16 21.64 20.42
C THR A 37 -7.19 20.13 20.60
N ARG A 38 -8.38 19.57 20.83
CA ARG A 38 -8.54 18.13 21.05
C ARG A 38 -8.51 17.41 19.70
N PRO A 39 -7.85 16.24 19.60
CA PRO A 39 -7.83 15.48 18.36
C PRO A 39 -9.21 14.91 17.99
N PRO A 40 -9.49 14.74 16.68
CA PRO A 40 -10.65 13.97 16.23
C PRO A 40 -10.61 12.56 16.80
N LEU A 41 -11.78 12.02 17.18
CA LEU A 41 -11.86 10.63 17.62
C LEU A 41 -11.59 9.67 16.45
N PRO A 42 -10.89 8.56 16.68
CA PRO A 42 -10.75 7.50 15.68
C PRO A 42 -12.11 6.84 15.38
N ILE A 43 -12.28 6.32 14.16
CA ILE A 43 -13.44 5.50 13.81
C ILE A 43 -13.03 4.04 13.60
N LEU A 44 -13.80 3.12 14.18
CA LEU A 44 -13.51 1.69 14.08
C LEU A 44 -13.92 1.10 12.73
N PRO A 45 -13.32 -0.03 12.32
CA PRO A 45 -12.12 -0.65 12.90
C PRO A 45 -10.84 0.14 12.60
N LEU A 46 -9.80 -0.08 13.40
CA LEU A 46 -8.47 0.50 13.20
C LEU A 46 -7.47 -0.57 12.73
N PRO A 47 -6.48 -0.20 11.90
CA PRO A 47 -5.35 -1.07 11.65
C PRO A 47 -4.61 -1.37 12.95
N SER A 48 -4.25 -2.63 13.15
CA SER A 48 -3.21 -3.00 14.11
C SER A 48 -1.84 -2.43 13.69
N SER A 49 -0.87 -2.40 14.60
CA SER A 49 0.47 -1.87 14.29
C SER A 49 1.18 -2.60 13.13
N ARG A 50 0.97 -3.93 13.02
CA ARG A 50 1.49 -4.75 11.92
C ARG A 50 0.83 -4.40 10.58
N GLN A 51 -0.49 -4.21 10.56
CA GLN A 51 -1.23 -3.82 9.36
C GLN A 51 -0.89 -2.41 8.92
N LEU A 52 -0.76 -1.47 9.87
CA LEU A 52 -0.33 -0.12 9.58
C LEU A 52 1.09 -0.13 8.98
N SER A 53 2.03 -0.83 9.63
CA SER A 53 3.40 -0.97 9.11
C SER A 53 3.44 -1.61 7.73
N TRP A 54 2.56 -2.58 7.45
CA TRP A 54 2.44 -3.23 6.16
C TRP A 54 1.87 -2.27 5.09
N GLN A 55 0.80 -1.54 5.41
CA GLN A 55 0.14 -0.65 4.45
C GLN A 55 1.04 0.53 4.09
N LEU A 56 1.80 1.05 5.07
CA LEU A 56 2.78 2.13 4.85
C LEU A 56 3.90 1.77 3.86
N SER A 57 4.17 0.48 3.62
CA SER A 57 5.27 0.04 2.75
C SER A 57 4.95 0.14 1.25
N ASN A 58 3.66 0.28 0.88
CA ASN A 58 3.10 0.43 -0.49
C ASN A 58 3.39 -0.68 -1.52
N MET A 59 4.59 -1.26 -1.53
CA MET A 59 5.00 -2.29 -2.47
C MET A 59 5.93 -3.32 -1.82
N ALA A 60 5.80 -4.57 -2.25
CA ALA A 60 6.70 -5.67 -1.92
C ALA A 60 7.08 -6.44 -3.19
N LEU A 61 8.25 -7.09 -3.17
CA LEU A 61 8.74 -7.95 -4.24
C LEU A 61 8.52 -9.42 -3.85
N PHE A 62 7.95 -10.23 -4.74
CA PHE A 62 7.76 -11.66 -4.51
C PHE A 62 8.72 -12.48 -5.39
N LEU A 63 9.28 -13.55 -4.85
CA LEU A 63 10.24 -14.42 -5.51
C LEU A 63 9.70 -15.85 -5.54
N HIS A 64 9.17 -16.26 -6.69
CA HIS A 64 8.91 -17.66 -6.98
C HIS A 64 10.18 -18.32 -7.55
N PHE A 65 10.75 -19.24 -6.78
CA PHE A 65 11.96 -19.94 -7.15
C PHE A 65 11.95 -21.35 -6.56
N GLY A 66 12.42 -22.35 -7.30
CA GLY A 66 12.38 -23.75 -6.87
C GLY A 66 12.48 -24.72 -8.03
N PRO A 67 12.21 -26.03 -7.83
CA PRO A 67 12.27 -27.04 -8.89
C PRO A 67 11.50 -26.65 -10.16
N ASN A 68 10.37 -25.96 -9.99
CA ASN A 68 9.51 -25.46 -11.07
C ASN A 68 10.24 -24.54 -12.06
N THR A 69 11.23 -23.76 -11.59
CA THR A 69 12.14 -22.95 -12.44
C THR A 69 12.98 -23.82 -13.38
N PHE A 70 13.33 -25.04 -12.96
CA PHE A 70 14.19 -25.96 -13.71
C PHE A 70 13.39 -26.93 -14.58
N THR A 71 12.16 -27.26 -14.17
CA THR A 71 11.27 -28.13 -14.93
C THR A 71 10.38 -27.37 -15.92
N GLY A 72 10.40 -26.03 -15.90
CA GLY A 72 9.56 -25.20 -16.76
C GLY A 72 8.07 -25.36 -16.45
N SER A 73 7.73 -25.49 -15.17
CA SER A 73 6.35 -25.70 -14.70
C SER A 73 5.88 -24.52 -13.84
N GLU A 74 4.59 -24.20 -13.86
CA GLU A 74 4.00 -23.29 -12.87
C GLU A 74 3.68 -24.03 -11.56
N TRP A 75 3.02 -25.19 -11.70
CA TRP A 75 2.69 -26.07 -10.59
C TRP A 75 3.41 -27.43 -10.74
N GLY A 76 4.48 -27.62 -9.96
CA GLY A 76 5.22 -28.88 -9.94
C GLY A 76 4.41 -30.05 -9.38
N SER A 77 4.73 -31.27 -9.80
CA SER A 77 3.99 -32.49 -9.45
C SER A 77 4.21 -33.01 -8.03
N GLY A 78 5.19 -32.47 -7.30
CA GLY A 78 5.67 -33.00 -6.02
C GLY A 78 6.58 -34.22 -6.11
N HIS A 79 6.94 -34.65 -7.33
CA HIS A 79 7.75 -35.85 -7.57
C HIS A 79 9.01 -35.56 -8.40
N ALA A 80 9.37 -34.28 -8.58
CA ALA A 80 10.61 -33.92 -9.26
C ALA A 80 11.80 -34.46 -8.45
N ASP A 81 12.82 -34.99 -9.13
CA ASP A 81 14.03 -35.41 -8.44
C ASP A 81 14.72 -34.18 -7.85
N PRO A 82 15.06 -34.13 -6.53
CA PRO A 82 15.77 -33.00 -5.92
C PRO A 82 17.02 -32.56 -6.68
N SER A 83 17.65 -33.45 -7.46
CA SER A 83 18.82 -33.13 -8.28
C SER A 83 18.56 -32.11 -9.39
N VAL A 84 17.30 -31.88 -9.79
CA VAL A 84 16.95 -30.83 -10.75
C VAL A 84 17.22 -29.43 -10.19
N PHE A 85 17.14 -29.27 -8.86
CA PHE A 85 17.40 -27.99 -8.20
C PHE A 85 18.91 -27.78 -8.03
N ASN A 86 19.52 -27.13 -9.02
CA ASN A 86 20.96 -26.86 -9.03
C ASN A 86 21.32 -25.50 -9.67
N PRO A 87 20.94 -24.36 -9.06
CA PRO A 87 21.29 -23.05 -9.60
C PRO A 87 22.80 -22.81 -9.54
N THR A 88 23.38 -22.45 -10.68
CA THR A 88 24.84 -22.34 -10.85
C THR A 88 25.44 -21.06 -10.28
N ARG A 89 24.64 -20.00 -10.13
CA ARG A 89 25.10 -18.65 -9.74
C ARG A 89 24.13 -17.96 -8.78
N LEU A 90 23.40 -18.73 -7.96
CA LEU A 90 22.44 -18.15 -7.01
C LEU A 90 23.10 -17.05 -6.18
N ASN A 91 22.47 -15.88 -6.18
CA ASN A 91 22.93 -14.73 -5.41
C ASN A 91 21.72 -13.97 -4.84
N ALA A 92 21.33 -14.33 -3.61
CA ALA A 92 20.21 -13.66 -2.94
C ALA A 92 20.48 -12.16 -2.69
N SER A 93 21.74 -11.73 -2.58
CA SER A 93 22.09 -10.31 -2.47
C SER A 93 21.79 -9.53 -3.74
N GLN A 94 21.88 -10.14 -4.92
CA GLN A 94 21.41 -9.52 -6.15
C GLN A 94 19.90 -9.27 -6.08
N TRP A 95 19.12 -10.24 -5.59
CA TRP A 95 17.66 -10.11 -5.49
C TRP A 95 17.26 -8.95 -4.56
N VAL A 96 17.91 -8.86 -3.39
CA VAL A 96 17.64 -7.80 -2.41
C VAL A 96 18.12 -6.43 -2.91
N SER A 97 19.28 -6.36 -3.58
CA SER A 97 19.76 -5.10 -4.17
C SER A 97 18.79 -4.60 -5.24
N VAL A 98 18.33 -5.48 -6.14
CA VAL A 98 17.33 -5.15 -7.15
C VAL A 98 16.03 -4.65 -6.53
N ALA A 99 15.52 -5.34 -5.50
CA ALA A 99 14.32 -4.92 -4.77
C ALA A 99 14.48 -3.50 -4.19
N LYS A 100 15.56 -3.27 -3.43
CA LYS A 100 15.84 -1.97 -2.81
C LYS A 100 16.03 -0.86 -3.84
N GLU A 101 16.80 -1.13 -4.88
CA GLU A 101 17.06 -0.18 -5.96
C GLU A 101 15.80 0.18 -6.71
N ALA A 102 14.86 -0.75 -6.92
CA ALA A 102 13.57 -0.50 -7.55
C ALA A 102 12.51 0.13 -6.62
N GLY A 103 12.85 0.31 -5.33
CA GLY A 103 12.00 0.99 -4.34
C GLY A 103 11.06 0.08 -3.56
N PHE A 104 11.28 -1.23 -3.57
CA PHE A 104 10.57 -2.17 -2.71
C PHE A 104 11.23 -2.22 -1.34
N SER A 105 10.42 -2.16 -0.29
CA SER A 105 10.91 -2.19 1.09
C SER A 105 10.77 -3.56 1.76
N ARG A 106 10.15 -4.53 1.07
CA ARG A 106 9.97 -5.90 1.51
C ARG A 106 10.18 -6.89 0.36
N VAL A 107 10.79 -8.02 0.66
CA VAL A 107 10.94 -9.19 -0.23
C VAL A 107 10.26 -10.40 0.40
N LEU A 108 9.53 -11.16 -0.41
CA LEU A 108 8.90 -12.42 -0.06
C LEU A 108 9.49 -13.53 -0.92
N ILE A 109 9.63 -14.73 -0.36
CA ILE A 109 10.06 -15.91 -1.11
C ILE A 109 9.12 -17.08 -0.87
N THR A 110 8.87 -17.86 -1.92
CA THR A 110 8.25 -19.19 -1.81
C THR A 110 9.21 -20.15 -1.14
N ALA A 111 9.29 -20.14 0.19
CA ALA A 111 10.12 -21.07 0.95
C ALA A 111 9.73 -22.52 0.66
N LYS A 112 8.44 -22.77 0.46
CA LYS A 112 7.87 -24.00 -0.12
C LYS A 112 6.68 -23.64 -1.00
N HIS A 113 6.68 -24.08 -2.25
CA HIS A 113 5.54 -23.98 -3.17
C HIS A 113 4.68 -25.27 -3.13
N HIS A 114 3.61 -25.36 -3.93
CA HIS A 114 2.68 -26.50 -3.93
C HIS A 114 3.35 -27.87 -4.16
N ASP A 115 4.48 -27.90 -4.88
CA ASP A 115 5.25 -29.13 -5.10
C ASP A 115 5.91 -29.66 -3.83
N GLY A 116 5.93 -28.91 -2.73
CA GLY A 116 6.40 -29.38 -1.43
C GLY A 116 7.91 -29.33 -1.21
N PHE A 117 8.70 -28.94 -2.22
CA PHE A 117 10.16 -28.83 -2.07
C PHE A 117 10.53 -27.63 -1.20
N CYS A 118 11.25 -27.88 -0.11
CA CYS A 118 11.65 -26.83 0.83
C CYS A 118 12.99 -26.20 0.43
N LEU A 119 13.02 -24.87 0.30
CA LEU A 119 14.21 -24.10 -0.06
C LEU A 119 15.20 -23.86 1.10
N TRP A 120 14.91 -24.45 2.26
CA TRP A 120 15.76 -24.44 3.44
C TRP A 120 15.93 -25.87 3.97
N PRO A 121 16.96 -26.16 4.78
CA PRO A 121 17.27 -27.51 5.21
C PRO A 121 16.35 -28.02 6.35
N SER A 122 15.02 -27.97 6.15
CA SER A 122 13.99 -28.35 7.13
C SER A 122 14.25 -29.70 7.80
N GLU A 123 14.13 -29.80 9.12
CA GLU A 123 14.27 -31.05 9.88
C GLU A 123 13.09 -32.02 9.65
N TYR A 124 11.95 -31.50 9.19
CA TYR A 124 10.72 -32.28 9.04
C TYR A 124 10.59 -33.03 7.71
N THR A 125 11.45 -32.74 6.71
CA THR A 125 11.43 -33.44 5.42
C THR A 125 12.81 -33.56 4.78
N ASN A 126 13.00 -34.64 4.03
CA ASN A 126 14.16 -34.82 3.15
C ASN A 126 13.93 -34.19 1.76
N TYR A 127 12.70 -33.83 1.41
CA TYR A 127 12.40 -33.18 0.14
C TYR A 127 12.66 -31.67 0.23
N SER A 128 13.94 -31.37 0.33
CA SER A 128 14.47 -30.03 0.53
C SER A 128 15.83 -29.89 -0.15
N VAL A 129 16.41 -28.69 -0.09
CA VAL A 129 17.77 -28.39 -0.53
C VAL A 129 18.84 -29.34 0.03
N LYS A 130 18.59 -30.02 1.16
CA LYS A 130 19.48 -31.08 1.69
C LYS A 130 19.71 -32.25 0.73
N SER A 131 18.72 -32.53 -0.11
CA SER A 131 18.76 -33.64 -1.06
C SER A 131 19.17 -33.21 -2.47
N SER A 132 19.47 -31.93 -2.69
CA SER A 132 19.92 -31.43 -3.99
C SER A 132 21.46 -31.30 -4.04
N PRO A 133 22.07 -31.30 -5.23
CA PRO A 133 23.51 -31.09 -5.39
C PRO A 133 23.92 -29.63 -5.15
N TRP A 134 22.96 -28.71 -5.03
CA TRP A 134 23.25 -27.30 -4.84
C TRP A 134 24.00 -27.08 -3.52
N ARG A 135 25.18 -26.45 -3.61
CA ARG A 135 26.13 -26.29 -2.48
C ARG A 135 26.42 -27.60 -1.74
N ASP A 136 26.55 -28.69 -2.49
CA ASP A 136 26.84 -30.03 -1.97
C ASP A 136 25.83 -30.48 -0.90
N GLY A 137 24.56 -30.08 -1.03
CA GLY A 137 23.48 -30.39 -0.08
C GLY A 137 23.47 -29.54 1.20
N ASN A 138 24.36 -28.55 1.32
CA ASN A 138 24.46 -27.67 2.49
C ASN A 138 23.89 -26.27 2.26
N GLY A 139 23.14 -26.10 1.17
CA GLY A 139 22.55 -24.82 0.82
C GLY A 139 21.33 -24.45 1.66
N ASP A 140 21.08 -23.15 1.79
CA ASP A 140 19.90 -22.60 2.44
C ASP A 140 19.51 -21.27 1.75
N VAL A 141 18.53 -21.33 0.85
CA VAL A 141 18.12 -20.14 0.07
C VAL A 141 17.45 -19.12 0.97
N VAL A 142 16.63 -19.59 1.93
CA VAL A 142 15.91 -18.71 2.87
C VAL A 142 16.92 -18.02 3.79
N GLY A 143 17.93 -18.74 4.27
CA GLY A 143 19.04 -18.20 5.05
C GLY A 143 19.87 -17.16 4.30
N GLU A 144 20.22 -17.42 3.04
CA GLU A 144 20.93 -16.45 2.19
C GLU A 144 20.11 -15.17 1.96
N LEU A 145 18.82 -15.31 1.68
CA LEU A 145 17.91 -14.17 1.50
C LEU A 145 17.74 -13.38 2.80
N ALA A 146 17.50 -14.05 3.93
CA ALA A 146 17.29 -13.40 5.22
C ALA A 146 18.52 -12.62 5.69
N LYS A 147 19.71 -13.20 5.49
CA LYS A 147 20.98 -12.50 5.75
C LYS A 147 21.06 -11.23 4.90
N SER A 148 20.83 -11.33 3.60
CA SER A 148 20.96 -10.18 2.70
C SER A 148 19.88 -9.12 2.94
N ALA A 149 18.64 -9.52 3.23
CA ALA A 149 17.55 -8.60 3.55
C ALA A 149 17.91 -7.73 4.77
N ARG A 150 18.47 -8.36 5.82
CA ARG A 150 18.96 -7.66 7.01
C ARG A 150 20.12 -6.69 6.69
N GLU A 151 21.10 -7.11 5.90
CA GLU A 151 22.26 -6.27 5.54
C GLU A 151 21.84 -5.02 4.74
N PHE A 152 20.83 -5.13 3.89
CA PHE A 152 20.34 -4.02 3.05
C PHE A 152 19.23 -3.20 3.70
N GLY A 153 18.71 -3.61 4.87
CA GLY A 153 17.59 -2.96 5.55
C GLY A 153 16.25 -3.17 4.82
N VAL A 154 16.09 -4.29 4.12
CA VAL A 154 14.85 -4.70 3.45
C VAL A 154 14.13 -5.70 4.33
N GLN A 155 12.80 -5.55 4.46
CA GLN A 155 11.98 -6.47 5.25
C GLN A 155 11.88 -7.84 4.57
N LEU A 156 11.75 -8.90 5.37
CA LEU A 156 11.57 -10.27 4.87
C LEU A 156 10.15 -10.76 5.13
N GLY A 157 9.55 -11.40 4.14
CA GLY A 157 8.36 -12.22 4.31
C GLY A 157 8.54 -13.62 3.72
N ILE A 158 7.68 -14.55 4.13
CA ILE A 158 7.78 -15.97 3.81
C ILE A 158 6.44 -16.46 3.28
N TYR A 159 6.48 -17.13 2.14
CA TYR A 159 5.38 -17.94 1.65
C TYR A 159 5.64 -19.41 1.98
N LEU A 160 4.65 -20.06 2.60
CA LEU A 160 4.66 -21.49 2.86
C LEU A 160 3.34 -22.08 2.39
N SER A 161 3.36 -22.79 1.27
CA SER A 161 2.12 -23.30 0.67
C SER A 161 1.36 -24.24 1.64
N PRO A 162 0.08 -23.95 1.95
CA PRO A 162 -0.77 -24.89 2.68
C PRO A 162 -1.03 -26.18 1.90
N TRP A 163 -1.22 -26.10 0.59
CA TRP A 163 -1.32 -27.27 -0.27
C TRP A 163 0.07 -27.86 -0.54
N ASP A 164 0.23 -29.16 -0.30
CA ASP A 164 1.49 -29.87 -0.52
C ASP A 164 1.25 -31.17 -1.30
N ARG A 165 1.92 -31.28 -2.45
CA ARG A 165 1.80 -32.42 -3.38
C ARG A 165 2.84 -33.51 -3.14
N HIS A 166 3.78 -33.30 -2.22
CA HIS A 166 4.83 -34.26 -1.87
C HIS A 166 4.54 -34.95 -0.54
N GLU A 167 4.10 -34.19 0.46
CA GLU A 167 4.01 -34.66 1.83
C GLU A 167 2.95 -35.76 1.99
N LYS A 168 3.38 -36.91 2.54
CA LYS A 168 2.52 -38.10 2.67
C LYS A 168 1.37 -37.91 3.64
N THR A 169 1.59 -37.09 4.66
CA THR A 169 0.56 -36.72 5.64
C THR A 169 -0.48 -35.75 5.07
N PHE A 170 -0.29 -35.16 3.88
CA PHE A 170 -1.32 -34.32 3.26
C PHE A 170 -2.62 -35.12 3.05
N GLY A 171 -3.72 -34.57 3.58
CA GLY A 171 -5.03 -35.23 3.71
C GLY A 171 -5.28 -35.96 5.05
N LEU A 172 -4.27 -36.05 5.91
CA LEU A 172 -4.39 -36.48 7.31
C LEU A 172 -4.39 -35.22 8.19
N THR A 173 -5.59 -34.76 8.57
CA THR A 173 -5.80 -33.44 9.17
C THR A 173 -4.82 -33.15 10.31
N LYS A 174 -4.71 -34.04 11.31
CA LYS A 174 -3.88 -33.75 12.48
C LYS A 174 -2.39 -33.72 12.12
N GLU A 175 -1.91 -34.78 11.47
CA GLU A 175 -0.50 -35.02 11.18
C GLU A 175 0.07 -33.95 10.25
N TYR A 176 -0.67 -33.54 9.22
CA TYR A 176 -0.19 -32.50 8.32
C TYR A 176 -0.19 -31.12 8.99
N ASN A 177 -1.15 -30.82 9.86
CA ASN A 177 -1.13 -29.58 10.63
C ASN A 177 0.06 -29.54 11.62
N GLU A 178 0.42 -30.67 12.24
CA GLU A 178 1.62 -30.79 13.08
C GLU A 178 2.91 -30.60 12.26
N TYR A 179 3.01 -31.24 11.09
CA TYR A 179 4.12 -31.06 10.15
C TYR A 179 4.26 -29.59 9.69
N TYR A 180 3.15 -28.98 9.28
CA TYR A 180 3.12 -27.60 8.79
C TYR A 180 3.55 -26.61 9.88
N LEU A 181 3.06 -26.77 11.12
CA LEU A 181 3.48 -25.94 12.25
C LEU A 181 4.95 -26.14 12.62
N GLY A 182 5.49 -27.36 12.47
CA GLY A 182 6.92 -27.64 12.61
C GLY A 182 7.74 -26.78 11.65
N GLN A 183 7.42 -26.83 10.35
CA GLN A 183 8.09 -26.04 9.31
C GLN A 183 7.92 -24.53 9.51
N MET A 184 6.71 -24.09 9.86
CA MET A 184 6.45 -22.68 10.17
C MET A 184 7.30 -22.22 11.35
N THR A 185 7.45 -23.04 12.40
CA THR A 185 8.28 -22.71 13.56
C THR A 185 9.75 -22.55 13.18
N GLU A 186 10.30 -23.42 12.31
CA GLU A 186 11.67 -23.25 11.78
C GLU A 186 11.82 -21.90 11.08
N LEU A 187 10.92 -21.61 10.13
CA LEU A 187 10.96 -20.38 9.32
C LEU A 187 10.83 -19.11 10.18
N LEU A 188 10.00 -19.14 11.22
CA LEU A 188 9.75 -17.98 12.07
C LEU A 188 10.78 -17.82 13.20
N THR A 189 11.64 -18.80 13.47
CA THR A 189 12.62 -18.73 14.58
C THR A 189 14.07 -18.72 14.12
N TRP A 190 14.40 -19.23 12.94
CA TRP A 190 15.78 -19.33 12.48
C TRP A 190 16.28 -18.10 11.70
N TYR A 191 15.37 -17.41 11.01
CA TYR A 191 15.75 -16.38 10.01
C TYR A 191 15.61 -14.93 10.49
N GLY A 192 15.40 -14.72 11.79
CA GLY A 192 15.28 -13.39 12.39
C GLY A 192 13.87 -12.83 12.31
N THR A 193 13.74 -11.51 12.05
CA THR A 193 12.44 -10.85 12.02
C THR A 193 11.72 -11.07 10.69
N ILE A 194 10.53 -11.67 10.76
CA ILE A 194 9.62 -11.84 9.63
C ILE A 194 8.54 -10.76 9.71
N LYS A 195 8.25 -10.10 8.59
CA LYS A 195 7.27 -9.01 8.47
C LYS A 195 5.99 -9.41 7.77
N GLU A 196 6.02 -10.52 7.03
CA GLU A 196 4.85 -11.03 6.35
C GLU A 196 4.90 -12.55 6.24
N VAL A 197 3.76 -13.22 6.46
CA VAL A 197 3.58 -14.64 6.20
C VAL A 197 2.43 -14.79 5.21
N PHE A 198 2.71 -15.42 4.08
CA PHE A 198 1.75 -15.59 2.98
C PHE A 198 1.23 -17.03 2.96
N LEU A 199 -0.07 -17.18 3.19
CA LEU A 199 -0.78 -18.45 3.29
C LEU A 199 -1.81 -18.54 2.15
N ASP A 200 -1.41 -19.24 1.09
CA ASP A 200 -2.20 -19.41 -0.13
C ASP A 200 -3.49 -20.22 0.08
N GLY A 201 -4.59 -19.80 -0.55
CA GLY A 201 -5.83 -20.56 -0.61
C GLY A 201 -5.95 -21.53 -1.78
N ALA A 202 -5.03 -21.51 -2.75
CA ALA A 202 -5.08 -22.32 -3.95
C ALA A 202 -4.97 -23.84 -3.65
N LYS A 203 -5.85 -24.61 -4.29
CA LYS A 203 -5.88 -26.08 -4.26
C LYS A 203 -6.41 -26.61 -5.58
N GLY A 204 -5.75 -27.62 -6.15
CA GLY A 204 -6.24 -28.29 -7.36
C GLY A 204 -7.59 -29.01 -7.17
N GLU A 205 -8.44 -28.99 -8.21
CA GLU A 205 -9.83 -29.51 -8.17
C GLU A 205 -9.99 -31.00 -7.84
N ARG A 206 -8.92 -31.79 -7.96
CA ARG A 206 -8.93 -33.26 -7.76
C ARG A 206 -7.97 -33.71 -6.65
N GLU A 207 -7.55 -32.78 -5.82
CA GLU A 207 -6.60 -33.05 -4.74
C GLU A 207 -7.32 -33.47 -3.46
N LYS A 208 -6.62 -34.21 -2.59
CA LYS A 208 -7.17 -34.71 -1.32
C LYS A 208 -7.81 -33.58 -0.51
N ASP A 209 -8.93 -33.87 0.13
CA ASP A 209 -9.51 -32.97 1.11
C ASP A 209 -8.57 -32.79 2.29
N MET A 210 -8.44 -31.53 2.73
CA MET A 210 -7.51 -31.14 3.78
C MET A 210 -8.16 -30.01 4.56
N GLU A 211 -8.26 -30.20 5.88
CA GLU A 211 -8.74 -29.18 6.80
C GLU A 211 -7.53 -28.52 7.49
N TYR A 212 -7.35 -27.22 7.25
CA TYR A 212 -6.28 -26.47 7.88
C TYR A 212 -6.75 -25.84 9.19
N PHE A 213 -5.95 -25.97 10.25
CA PHE A 213 -6.19 -25.31 11.53
C PHE A 213 -5.70 -23.85 11.49
N PHE A 214 -6.21 -23.07 10.53
CA PHE A 214 -5.76 -21.71 10.25
C PHE A 214 -5.70 -20.82 11.49
N ASN A 215 -6.72 -20.86 12.37
CA ASN A 215 -6.70 -20.06 13.60
C ASN A 215 -5.52 -20.42 14.51
N CYS A 216 -5.20 -21.71 14.65
CA CYS A 216 -4.03 -22.17 15.41
C CYS A 216 -2.73 -21.70 14.73
N TRP A 217 -2.65 -21.77 13.40
CA TRP A 217 -1.49 -21.27 12.66
C TRP A 217 -1.30 -19.77 12.87
N PHE A 218 -2.37 -18.99 12.80
CA PHE A 218 -2.33 -17.54 13.02
C PHE A 218 -1.82 -17.20 14.43
N ASP A 219 -2.35 -17.88 15.45
CA ASP A 219 -1.94 -17.68 16.84
C ASP A 219 -0.45 -17.97 17.04
N VAL A 220 0.05 -19.08 16.48
CA VAL A 220 1.48 -19.43 16.56
C VAL A 220 2.35 -18.42 15.79
N ILE A 221 1.93 -18.02 14.58
CA ILE A 221 2.66 -17.01 13.79
C ILE A 221 2.76 -15.70 14.58
N HIS A 222 1.66 -15.22 15.15
CA HIS A 222 1.64 -13.97 15.92
C HIS A 222 2.37 -14.10 17.27
N GLN A 223 2.42 -15.29 17.87
CA GLN A 223 3.20 -15.54 19.09
C GLN A 223 4.70 -15.47 18.81
N LEU A 224 5.17 -16.08 17.71
CA LEU A 224 6.59 -16.12 17.34
C LEU A 224 7.05 -14.81 16.69
N GLN A 225 6.19 -14.18 15.89
CA GLN A 225 6.48 -12.97 15.12
C GLN A 225 5.30 -11.98 15.24
N PRO A 226 5.15 -11.29 16.39
CA PRO A 226 4.05 -10.34 16.61
C PRO A 226 4.09 -9.10 15.72
N GLY A 227 5.17 -8.90 14.96
CA GLY A 227 5.28 -7.86 13.94
C GLY A 227 4.96 -8.32 12.51
N ALA A 228 4.67 -9.62 12.30
CA ALA A 228 4.33 -10.16 10.99
C ALA A 228 2.84 -9.98 10.71
N ALA A 229 2.52 -9.45 9.53
CA ALA A 229 1.18 -9.49 8.99
C ALA A 229 0.95 -10.81 8.25
N ILE A 230 -0.23 -11.40 8.41
CA ILE A 230 -0.59 -12.65 7.76
C ILE A 230 -1.52 -12.36 6.58
N PHE A 231 -1.05 -12.72 5.39
CA PHE A 231 -1.88 -12.82 4.21
C PHE A 231 -2.56 -14.19 4.17
N SER A 232 -3.86 -14.18 3.89
CA SER A 232 -4.57 -15.25 3.19
C SER A 232 -5.67 -14.63 2.35
N ASP A 233 -6.39 -15.41 1.55
CA ASP A 233 -7.51 -14.91 0.75
C ASP A 233 -8.52 -14.08 1.54
N ALA A 234 -8.74 -14.39 2.82
CA ALA A 234 -9.76 -13.76 3.67
C ALA A 234 -9.22 -13.10 4.95
N GLY A 235 -7.91 -12.98 5.13
CA GLY A 235 -7.29 -12.50 6.38
C GLY A 235 -6.55 -13.58 7.18
N PRO A 236 -6.01 -13.28 8.36
CA PRO A 236 -6.65 -12.42 9.34
C PRO A 236 -6.23 -10.97 9.24
N ASP A 237 -5.02 -10.68 8.73
CA ASP A 237 -4.48 -9.32 8.72
C ASP A 237 -4.60 -8.67 7.34
N ILE A 238 -4.39 -9.43 6.27
CA ILE A 238 -4.39 -8.97 4.88
C ILE A 238 -5.24 -9.94 4.06
N ARG A 239 -6.04 -9.41 3.12
CA ARG A 239 -6.83 -10.23 2.19
C ARG A 239 -6.27 -10.16 0.78
N TRP A 240 -6.53 -11.22 0.02
CA TRP A 240 -6.39 -11.19 -1.44
C TRP A 240 -7.36 -10.17 -2.05
N ILE A 241 -6.93 -9.49 -3.13
CA ILE A 241 -7.81 -8.57 -3.84
C ILE A 241 -8.88 -9.28 -4.67
N GLY A 242 -8.70 -10.56 -5.04
CA GLY A 242 -9.63 -11.30 -5.90
C GLY A 242 -9.23 -11.34 -7.38
N ASP A 243 -7.98 -10.99 -7.71
CA ASP A 243 -7.34 -11.21 -9.00
C ASP A 243 -5.82 -11.23 -8.89
N GLU A 244 -5.17 -11.91 -9.84
CA GLU A 244 -3.72 -11.95 -9.99
C GLU A 244 -3.22 -11.02 -11.13
N ALA A 245 -4.09 -10.13 -11.63
CA ALA A 245 -3.71 -9.10 -12.60
C ALA A 245 -3.22 -7.82 -11.91
N GLY A 246 -3.29 -7.77 -10.57
CA GLY A 246 -2.91 -6.64 -9.74
C GLY A 246 -3.90 -5.47 -9.81
N VAL A 247 -5.20 -5.74 -10.00
CA VAL A 247 -6.22 -4.70 -10.30
C VAL A 247 -7.35 -4.67 -9.27
N ALA A 248 -7.23 -3.76 -8.31
CA ALA A 248 -8.30 -3.47 -7.36
C ALA A 248 -9.53 -2.83 -8.02
N GLY A 249 -10.68 -2.99 -7.37
CA GLY A 249 -11.90 -2.26 -7.73
C GLY A 249 -11.71 -0.74 -7.62
N SER A 250 -12.53 0.03 -8.33
CA SER A 250 -12.50 1.50 -8.23
C SER A 250 -12.83 1.99 -6.81
N THR A 251 -13.53 1.19 -6.02
CA THR A 251 -13.77 1.36 -4.59
C THR A 251 -13.11 0.19 -3.86
N CYS A 252 -12.32 0.48 -2.82
CA CYS A 252 -11.66 -0.55 -2.01
C CYS A 252 -11.62 -0.11 -0.54
N TRP A 253 -12.48 -0.72 0.25
CA TRP A 253 -12.50 -0.60 1.70
C TRP A 253 -11.42 -1.48 2.32
N SER A 254 -10.69 -0.93 3.29
CA SER A 254 -9.89 -1.73 4.23
C SER A 254 -10.78 -2.41 5.28
N LEU A 255 -12.01 -1.91 5.46
CA LEU A 255 -13.03 -2.57 6.26
C LEU A 255 -13.48 -3.88 5.59
N PHE A 256 -13.66 -4.91 6.41
CA PHE A 256 -14.04 -6.24 5.96
C PHE A 256 -14.84 -6.97 7.03
N ASN A 257 -15.61 -7.98 6.64
CA ASN A 257 -16.28 -8.89 7.56
C ASN A 257 -15.69 -10.29 7.40
N ARG A 258 -14.68 -10.63 8.22
CA ARG A 258 -14.01 -11.93 8.14
C ARG A 258 -14.95 -13.08 8.45
N SER A 259 -15.94 -12.86 9.31
CA SER A 259 -16.94 -13.89 9.67
C SER A 259 -17.83 -14.30 8.50
N ALA A 260 -17.90 -13.49 7.43
CA ALA A 260 -18.64 -13.79 6.21
C ALA A 260 -17.73 -14.29 5.07
N ALA A 261 -16.43 -14.41 5.30
CA ALA A 261 -15.44 -14.81 4.30
C ALA A 261 -14.81 -16.16 4.65
N LYS A 262 -14.34 -16.87 3.62
CA LYS A 262 -13.66 -18.16 3.74
C LYS A 262 -12.43 -18.19 2.82
N ILE A 263 -11.31 -18.63 3.37
CA ILE A 263 -10.07 -18.84 2.62
C ILE A 263 -10.31 -19.86 1.50
N GLY A 264 -9.90 -19.56 0.27
CA GLY A 264 -10.14 -20.39 -0.93
C GLY A 264 -11.59 -20.43 -1.41
N GLY A 265 -12.51 -19.63 -0.84
CA GLY A 265 -13.94 -19.74 -1.14
C GLY A 265 -14.75 -18.45 -1.03
N THR A 266 -14.09 -17.29 -0.96
CA THR A 266 -14.76 -15.99 -0.91
C THR A 266 -15.02 -15.46 -2.31
N ASP A 267 -16.17 -14.82 -2.52
CA ASP A 267 -16.49 -14.15 -3.78
C ASP A 267 -15.43 -13.09 -4.14
N PRO A 268 -14.73 -13.22 -5.28
CA PRO A 268 -13.76 -12.24 -5.73
C PRO A 268 -14.30 -10.81 -5.82
N LEU A 269 -15.59 -10.60 -6.09
CA LEU A 269 -16.16 -9.24 -6.11
C LEU A 269 -16.21 -8.62 -4.71
N TYR A 270 -16.51 -9.42 -3.69
CA TYR A 270 -16.47 -8.98 -2.29
C TYR A 270 -15.04 -8.66 -1.84
N LEU A 271 -14.07 -9.50 -2.22
CA LEU A 271 -12.65 -9.27 -1.96
C LEU A 271 -12.15 -7.94 -2.57
N ARG A 272 -12.53 -7.65 -3.83
CA ARG A 272 -12.13 -6.43 -4.54
C ARG A 272 -12.63 -5.15 -3.88
N GLY A 273 -13.88 -5.17 -3.40
CA GLY A 273 -14.54 -3.99 -2.85
C GLY A 273 -14.30 -3.77 -1.36
N GLY A 274 -14.14 -4.85 -0.60
CA GLY A 274 -14.26 -4.82 0.86
C GLY A 274 -15.71 -4.53 1.30
N ASP A 275 -15.89 -4.22 2.59
CA ASP A 275 -17.23 -4.04 3.17
C ASP A 275 -17.33 -2.75 3.97
N PRO A 276 -18.13 -1.75 3.56
CA PRO A 276 -18.30 -0.50 4.33
C PRO A 276 -18.92 -0.71 5.72
N ARG A 277 -19.53 -1.88 5.97
CA ARG A 277 -20.10 -2.28 7.27
C ARG A 277 -19.23 -3.33 7.98
N GLY A 278 -18.06 -3.64 7.43
CA GLY A 278 -17.08 -4.53 8.02
C GLY A 278 -16.62 -4.06 9.40
N HIS A 279 -16.40 -5.00 10.31
CA HIS A 279 -15.94 -4.75 11.67
C HIS A 279 -14.48 -5.16 11.89
N ASP A 280 -13.84 -5.73 10.88
CA ASP A 280 -12.41 -6.04 10.85
C ASP A 280 -11.69 -5.05 9.93
N TRP A 281 -10.46 -4.68 10.28
CA TRP A 281 -9.54 -4.04 9.34
C TRP A 281 -8.77 -5.17 8.64
N VAL A 282 -8.95 -5.35 7.34
CA VAL A 282 -8.26 -6.38 6.54
C VAL A 282 -7.98 -5.80 5.15
N PRO A 283 -6.97 -4.93 4.98
CA PRO A 283 -6.68 -4.28 3.71
C PRO A 283 -6.32 -5.31 2.63
N ALA A 284 -6.48 -4.91 1.36
CA ALA A 284 -6.25 -5.78 0.23
C ALA A 284 -4.82 -5.68 -0.31
N GLU A 285 -4.26 -6.83 -0.68
CA GLU A 285 -3.02 -6.95 -1.43
C GLU A 285 -3.33 -7.34 -2.88
N CYS A 286 -2.71 -6.62 -3.82
CA CYS A 286 -2.76 -6.88 -5.25
C CYS A 286 -1.47 -7.59 -5.65
N ASP A 287 -1.55 -8.91 -5.78
CA ASP A 287 -0.46 -9.75 -6.25
C ASP A 287 -0.50 -9.89 -7.77
N VAL A 288 0.67 -9.84 -8.41
CA VAL A 288 0.81 -9.97 -9.86
C VAL A 288 2.25 -10.31 -10.23
N SER A 289 2.45 -11.15 -11.23
CA SER A 289 3.78 -11.40 -11.79
C SER A 289 4.22 -10.33 -12.79
N ILE A 290 5.51 -10.00 -12.81
CA ILE A 290 6.12 -9.21 -13.90
C ILE A 290 6.05 -9.96 -15.23
N ARG A 291 5.95 -11.29 -15.21
CA ARG A 291 5.83 -12.17 -16.38
C ARG A 291 4.41 -12.75 -16.49
N PRO A 292 4.07 -13.52 -17.54
CA PRO A 292 2.83 -14.29 -17.57
C PRO A 292 2.75 -15.33 -16.45
N GLY A 293 3.81 -16.11 -16.22
CA GLY A 293 3.91 -17.07 -15.12
C GLY A 293 4.49 -16.48 -13.83
N TRP A 294 4.28 -17.18 -12.73
CA TRP A 294 4.90 -16.91 -11.43
C TRP A 294 6.35 -17.39 -11.42
N PHE A 295 6.65 -18.58 -11.93
CA PHE A 295 8.03 -19.05 -12.07
C PHE A 295 8.67 -18.52 -13.35
N TRP A 296 10.01 -18.53 -13.40
CA TRP A 296 10.72 -18.05 -14.58
C TRP A 296 10.67 -19.09 -15.69
N HIS A 297 10.20 -18.67 -16.87
CA HIS A 297 10.28 -19.44 -18.12
C HIS A 297 11.08 -18.68 -19.18
N ALA A 298 11.98 -19.40 -19.86
CA ALA A 298 12.84 -18.81 -20.90
C ALA A 298 12.06 -18.24 -22.10
N SER A 299 10.86 -18.77 -22.36
CA SER A 299 9.98 -18.33 -23.45
C SER A 299 9.19 -17.05 -23.13
N GLU A 300 9.19 -16.63 -21.87
CA GLU A 300 8.40 -15.49 -21.43
C GLU A 300 9.21 -14.19 -21.45
N VAL A 301 8.49 -13.08 -21.56
CA VAL A 301 9.05 -11.72 -21.50
C VAL A 301 8.36 -10.95 -20.38
N PRO A 302 9.06 -10.03 -19.69
CA PRO A 302 8.44 -9.20 -18.69
C PRO A 302 7.44 -8.22 -19.32
N LYS A 303 6.43 -7.85 -18.54
CA LYS A 303 5.55 -6.70 -18.79
C LYS A 303 6.40 -5.43 -18.96
N SER A 304 5.89 -4.45 -19.71
CA SER A 304 6.60 -3.18 -19.87
C SER A 304 6.53 -2.32 -18.60
N ALA A 305 7.45 -1.38 -18.44
CA ALA A 305 7.42 -0.41 -17.33
C ALA A 305 6.12 0.43 -17.31
N LEU A 306 5.56 0.77 -18.47
CA LEU A 306 4.26 1.46 -18.58
C LEU A 306 3.10 0.58 -18.13
N THR A 307 3.16 -0.71 -18.40
CA THR A 307 2.17 -1.68 -17.89
C THR A 307 2.24 -1.77 -16.37
N LEU A 308 3.44 -1.79 -15.78
CA LEU A 308 3.61 -1.76 -14.33
C LEU A 308 3.12 -0.45 -13.71
N LEU A 309 3.29 0.68 -14.40
CA LEU A 309 2.74 1.98 -13.98
C LEU A 309 1.20 1.96 -13.96
N ASP A 310 0.55 1.41 -14.98
CA ASP A 310 -0.91 1.25 -15.01
C ASP A 310 -1.42 0.33 -13.87
N ILE A 311 -0.72 -0.78 -13.62
CA ILE A 311 -0.99 -1.66 -12.47
C ILE A 311 -0.83 -0.89 -11.15
N TYR A 312 0.21 -0.06 -11.00
CA TYR A 312 0.42 0.75 -9.80
C TYR A 312 -0.75 1.70 -9.52
N TYR A 313 -1.28 2.38 -10.54
CA TYR A 313 -2.48 3.21 -10.39
C TYR A 313 -3.73 2.39 -10.04
N LYS A 314 -3.80 1.14 -10.49
CA LYS A 314 -4.92 0.21 -10.24
C LYS A 314 -4.80 -0.61 -8.96
N SER A 315 -3.68 -0.52 -8.24
CA SER A 315 -3.41 -1.19 -6.97
C SER A 315 -3.12 -0.17 -5.86
N VAL A 316 -1.88 0.32 -5.79
CA VAL A 316 -1.43 1.35 -4.82
C VAL A 316 -2.22 2.65 -4.96
N GLY A 317 -2.65 2.99 -6.17
CA GLY A 317 -3.57 4.10 -6.43
C GLY A 317 -5.01 3.86 -5.95
N ARG A 318 -5.35 2.67 -5.44
CA ARG A 318 -6.70 2.28 -5.01
C ARG A 318 -6.68 1.63 -3.63
N ASN A 319 -5.87 2.15 -2.71
CA ASN A 319 -5.81 1.73 -1.31
C ASN A 319 -5.34 0.27 -1.08
N CYS A 320 -4.58 -0.29 -2.01
CA CYS A 320 -4.03 -1.65 -1.89
C CYS A 320 -2.50 -1.61 -1.83
N LEU A 321 -1.87 -2.66 -1.32
CA LEU A 321 -0.43 -2.88 -1.53
C LEU A 321 -0.20 -3.62 -2.86
N LEU A 322 0.87 -3.30 -3.57
CA LEU A 322 1.30 -4.04 -4.77
C LEU A 322 2.37 -5.07 -4.39
N LEU A 323 2.04 -6.35 -4.53
CA LEU A 323 2.98 -7.46 -4.41
C LEU A 323 3.41 -7.90 -5.82
N LEU A 324 4.56 -7.43 -6.29
CA LEU A 324 5.05 -7.73 -7.64
C LEU A 324 6.00 -8.93 -7.62
N ASN A 325 5.62 -10.03 -8.26
CA ASN A 325 6.49 -11.18 -8.43
C ASN A 325 7.54 -10.96 -9.53
N VAL A 326 8.79 -11.30 -9.24
CA VAL A 326 9.93 -11.23 -10.17
C VAL A 326 10.77 -12.50 -9.99
N PRO A 327 10.57 -13.53 -10.84
CA PRO A 327 11.16 -14.83 -10.58
C PRO A 327 12.64 -14.89 -10.99
N PRO A 328 13.53 -15.37 -10.12
CA PRO A 328 14.89 -15.72 -10.51
C PRO A 328 14.90 -16.82 -11.59
N ASN A 329 15.81 -16.69 -12.56
CA ASN A 329 16.00 -17.68 -13.61
C ASN A 329 16.74 -18.93 -13.12
N SER A 330 16.93 -19.91 -14.01
CA SER A 330 17.60 -21.19 -13.69
C SER A 330 19.07 -21.06 -13.26
N SER A 331 19.73 -19.92 -13.48
CA SER A 331 21.06 -19.65 -12.91
C SER A 331 21.00 -19.14 -11.46
N GLY A 332 19.80 -18.81 -10.94
CA GLY A 332 19.59 -18.27 -9.60
C GLY A 332 19.70 -16.74 -9.52
N LEU A 333 19.47 -16.03 -10.63
CA LEU A 333 19.55 -14.57 -10.72
C LEU A 333 18.26 -14.00 -11.29
N ILE A 334 17.89 -12.78 -10.87
CA ILE A 334 16.88 -12.01 -11.60
C ILE A 334 17.48 -11.62 -12.96
N SER A 335 16.70 -11.82 -14.02
CA SER A 335 17.14 -11.60 -15.40
C SER A 335 17.35 -10.12 -15.70
N MET A 336 18.28 -9.78 -16.59
CA MET A 336 18.61 -8.38 -16.89
C MET A 336 17.43 -7.62 -17.49
N GLU A 337 16.59 -8.30 -18.27
CA GLU A 337 15.37 -7.74 -18.86
C GLU A 337 14.38 -7.31 -17.77
N ASP A 338 14.26 -8.12 -16.71
CA ASP A 338 13.37 -7.85 -15.58
C ASP A 338 13.91 -6.66 -14.77
N ILE A 339 15.23 -6.61 -14.54
CA ILE A 339 15.90 -5.48 -13.87
C ILE A 339 15.68 -4.17 -14.65
N GLN A 340 15.81 -4.19 -15.97
CA GLN A 340 15.59 -3.00 -16.82
C GLN A 340 14.14 -2.50 -16.72
N VAL A 341 13.16 -3.40 -16.72
CA VAL A 341 11.76 -3.04 -16.52
C VAL A 341 11.53 -2.41 -15.15
N LEU A 342 12.11 -2.98 -14.09
CA LEU A 342 11.98 -2.45 -12.73
C LEU A 342 12.62 -1.06 -12.59
N GLN A 343 13.78 -0.83 -13.23
CA GLN A 343 14.44 0.47 -13.30
C GLN A 343 13.55 1.49 -14.03
N GLY A 344 13.05 1.15 -15.22
CA GLY A 344 12.14 2.01 -15.97
C GLY A 344 10.86 2.32 -15.18
N PHE A 345 10.30 1.32 -14.48
CA PHE A 345 9.12 1.52 -13.63
C PHE A 345 9.40 2.49 -12.48
N LYS A 346 10.56 2.38 -11.83
CA LYS A 346 10.98 3.36 -10.81
C LYS A 346 11.17 4.75 -11.40
N GLU A 347 11.83 4.87 -12.55
CA GLU A 347 12.07 6.16 -13.22
C GLU A 347 10.76 6.87 -13.57
N LEU A 348 9.78 6.13 -14.11
CA LEU A 348 8.43 6.65 -14.35
C LEU A 348 7.80 7.18 -13.07
N ARG A 349 7.76 6.39 -11.99
CA ARG A 349 7.18 6.84 -10.70
C ARG A 349 7.91 8.07 -10.16
N ASN A 350 9.24 8.09 -10.20
CA ASN A 350 10.03 9.23 -9.73
C ASN A 350 9.76 10.49 -10.55
N SER A 351 9.65 10.35 -11.88
CA SER A 351 9.37 11.49 -12.76
C SER A 351 7.99 12.09 -12.49
N ILE A 352 7.00 11.27 -12.15
CA ILE A 352 5.63 11.73 -11.89
C ILE A 352 5.51 12.32 -10.47
N PHE A 353 6.00 11.60 -9.45
CA PHE A 353 5.66 11.88 -8.05
C PHE A 353 6.71 12.68 -7.27
N SER A 354 7.85 13.04 -7.89
CA SER A 354 8.92 13.79 -7.19
C SER A 354 8.57 15.26 -6.91
N ASN A 355 7.71 15.87 -7.73
CA ASN A 355 7.30 17.27 -7.59
C ASN A 355 5.79 17.37 -7.35
N ASN A 356 5.39 17.43 -6.09
CA ASN A 356 4.01 17.75 -5.73
C ASN A 356 3.75 19.24 -5.96
N LEU A 357 2.98 19.57 -7.00
CA LEU A 357 2.66 20.95 -7.37
C LEU A 357 1.93 21.69 -6.24
N ALA A 358 1.11 20.99 -5.45
CA ALA A 358 0.34 21.57 -4.35
C ALA A 358 1.22 22.16 -3.24
N ARG A 359 2.51 21.83 -3.17
CA ARG A 359 3.45 22.43 -2.19
C ARG A 359 3.69 23.92 -2.39
N ASN A 360 3.48 24.41 -3.61
CA ASN A 360 3.68 25.82 -3.95
C ASN A 360 2.35 26.59 -3.96
N ALA A 361 1.24 25.96 -3.58
CA ALA A 361 -0.07 26.59 -3.54
C ALA A 361 -0.38 27.15 -2.14
N LEU A 362 -1.21 28.19 -2.11
CA LEU A 362 -1.90 28.63 -0.91
C LEU A 362 -3.09 27.69 -0.68
N LEU A 363 -3.15 27.10 0.51
CA LEU A 363 -4.19 26.16 0.91
C LEU A 363 -5.07 26.79 1.98
N HIS A 364 -6.39 26.72 1.79
CA HIS A 364 -7.39 27.18 2.75
C HIS A 364 -8.51 26.15 2.83
N ALA A 365 -9.01 25.83 4.03
CA ALA A 365 -10.15 24.94 4.19
C ALA A 365 -11.44 25.72 4.52
N SER A 366 -12.61 25.15 4.18
CA SER A 366 -13.92 25.69 4.59
C SER A 366 -14.04 25.81 6.11
N SER A 367 -13.40 24.91 6.85
CA SER A 367 -13.20 24.97 8.29
C SER A 367 -11.93 24.22 8.69
N THR A 368 -11.35 24.62 9.82
CA THR A 368 -10.19 24.00 10.44
C THR A 368 -10.46 23.84 11.92
N ARG A 369 -10.29 22.64 12.44
CA ARG A 369 -10.46 22.34 13.86
C ARG A 369 -9.47 23.15 14.70
N GLY A 370 -9.98 23.93 15.65
CA GLY A 370 -9.18 24.84 16.49
C GLY A 370 -9.11 26.27 15.94
N GLY A 371 -9.66 26.50 14.74
CA GLY A 371 -9.64 27.78 14.03
C GLY A 371 -8.25 28.38 13.90
N ASP A 372 -8.18 29.72 13.85
CA ASP A 372 -6.92 30.47 13.70
C ASP A 372 -6.00 30.41 14.94
N TYR A 373 -6.46 29.79 16.03
CA TYR A 373 -5.75 29.77 17.30
C TYR A 373 -4.83 28.55 17.45
N ASP A 374 -5.03 27.50 16.68
CA ASP A 374 -4.24 26.26 16.78
C ASP A 374 -4.03 25.64 15.40
N SER A 375 -2.79 25.65 14.93
CA SER A 375 -2.43 25.15 13.60
C SER A 375 -2.26 23.62 13.55
N GLU A 376 -2.56 22.87 14.62
CA GLU A 376 -2.36 21.41 14.68
C GLU A 376 -3.13 20.66 13.57
N TYR A 377 -4.27 21.19 13.11
CA TYR A 377 -5.13 20.57 12.09
C TYR A 377 -5.31 21.40 10.82
N ASP A 378 -4.38 22.32 10.57
CA ASP A 378 -4.43 23.27 9.45
C ASP A 378 -4.46 22.59 8.07
N SER A 379 -5.05 23.26 7.07
CA SER A 379 -5.06 22.78 5.69
C SER A 379 -3.66 22.59 5.10
N PHE A 380 -2.65 23.32 5.54
CA PHE A 380 -1.28 23.17 5.08
C PHE A 380 -0.64 21.84 5.51
N ASN A 381 -1.21 21.15 6.50
CA ASN A 381 -0.70 19.84 6.91
C ASN A 381 -0.77 18.79 5.80
N VAL A 382 -1.68 18.94 4.84
CA VAL A 382 -1.90 17.95 3.77
C VAL A 382 -0.77 17.91 2.73
N ILE A 383 0.20 18.82 2.76
CA ILE A 383 1.35 18.74 1.84
C ILE A 383 2.60 18.14 2.51
N HIS A 384 2.52 17.85 3.81
CA HIS A 384 3.53 17.12 4.54
C HIS A 384 3.32 15.63 4.35
N ASN A 385 4.37 14.91 3.93
CA ASN A 385 4.29 13.47 3.68
C ASN A 385 4.34 12.69 5.01
N SER A 386 3.24 12.71 5.76
CA SER A 386 3.10 12.03 7.04
C SER A 386 1.64 11.75 7.35
N ILE A 387 1.33 10.52 7.79
CA ILE A 387 -0.02 10.18 8.25
C ILE A 387 -0.36 10.82 9.60
N TYR A 388 0.62 11.39 10.32
CA TYR A 388 0.44 11.96 11.67
C TYR A 388 0.21 13.48 11.67
N THR A 389 0.37 14.13 10.52
CA THR A 389 0.04 15.53 10.30
C THR A 389 -1.07 15.56 9.28
N TYR A 390 -2.23 16.08 9.64
CA TYR A 390 -3.41 16.02 8.79
C TYR A 390 -4.28 17.26 8.99
N TRP A 391 -5.09 17.55 7.99
CA TRP A 391 -6.19 18.48 8.11
C TRP A 391 -7.40 17.80 8.77
N ALA A 392 -8.08 18.54 9.63
CA ALA A 392 -9.38 18.16 10.18
C ALA A 392 -10.32 19.38 10.19
N PRO A 393 -11.59 19.23 9.77
CA PRO A 393 -12.59 20.30 9.90
C PRO A 393 -13.05 20.45 11.35
N GLU A 394 -13.77 21.55 11.61
CA GLU A 394 -14.54 21.68 12.85
C GLU A 394 -15.58 20.56 12.98
N GLU A 395 -16.06 20.32 14.20
CA GLU A 395 -17.07 19.29 14.47
C GLU A 395 -18.41 19.64 13.82
N ASP A 396 -19.16 18.60 13.43
CA ASP A 396 -20.52 18.66 12.89
C ASP A 396 -20.71 19.57 11.66
N GLN A 397 -19.64 19.76 10.87
CA GLN A 397 -19.71 20.49 9.62
C GLN A 397 -20.29 19.62 8.49
N SER A 398 -20.98 20.26 7.55
CA SER A 398 -21.54 19.61 6.36
C SER A 398 -20.88 20.03 5.06
N ASP A 399 -19.94 20.98 5.11
CA ASP A 399 -19.23 21.51 3.96
C ASP A 399 -17.71 21.33 4.17
N TRP A 400 -17.13 20.37 3.48
CA TRP A 400 -15.73 19.96 3.64
C TRP A 400 -14.97 20.23 2.35
N VAL A 401 -14.30 21.37 2.30
CA VAL A 401 -13.61 21.83 1.11
C VAL A 401 -12.19 22.26 1.47
N ILE A 402 -11.21 21.81 0.69
CA ILE A 402 -9.86 22.36 0.67
C ILE A 402 -9.68 23.11 -0.64
N TYR A 403 -9.57 24.42 -0.56
CA TYR A 403 -9.26 25.32 -1.66
C TYR A 403 -7.76 25.37 -1.90
N ILE A 404 -7.38 25.42 -3.18
CA ILE A 404 -6.00 25.41 -3.64
C ILE A 404 -5.85 26.57 -4.63
N ASP A 405 -5.05 27.57 -4.26
CA ASP A 405 -4.69 28.69 -5.13
C ASP A 405 -3.20 28.62 -5.47
N PHE A 406 -2.89 28.41 -6.74
CA PHE A 406 -1.51 28.33 -7.22
C PHE A 406 -0.86 29.68 -7.46
N GLU A 407 -1.60 30.78 -7.30
CA GLU A 407 -1.25 32.15 -7.71
C GLU A 407 -1.10 32.33 -9.23
N GLU A 408 -0.57 31.32 -9.93
CA GLU A 408 -0.40 31.21 -11.37
C GLU A 408 -0.98 29.89 -11.90
N PRO A 409 -1.52 29.85 -13.14
CA PRO A 409 -2.06 28.61 -13.70
C PRO A 409 -1.02 27.48 -13.85
N VAL A 410 -1.33 26.31 -13.31
CA VAL A 410 -0.51 25.10 -13.42
C VAL A 410 -1.21 24.02 -14.25
N THR A 411 -0.43 23.15 -14.90
CA THR A 411 -0.93 22.00 -15.66
C THR A 411 -0.66 20.70 -14.89
N PHE A 412 -1.68 19.87 -14.75
CA PHE A 412 -1.60 18.61 -14.01
C PHE A 412 -2.66 17.63 -14.52
N ASN A 413 -2.50 16.35 -14.19
CA ASN A 413 -3.40 15.29 -14.64
C ASN A 413 -3.49 14.08 -13.69
N VAL A 414 -2.88 14.19 -12.50
CA VAL A 414 -2.98 13.19 -11.43
C VAL A 414 -3.28 13.87 -10.10
N LEU A 415 -4.29 13.37 -9.40
CA LEU A 415 -4.63 13.72 -8.03
C LEU A 415 -4.23 12.57 -7.09
N GLN A 416 -3.56 12.88 -5.99
CA GLN A 416 -3.30 11.97 -4.88
C GLN A 416 -4.00 12.47 -3.62
N VAL A 417 -4.70 11.58 -2.93
CA VAL A 417 -5.33 11.86 -1.63
C VAL A 417 -5.00 10.72 -0.66
N GLN A 418 -4.70 11.04 0.60
CA GLN A 418 -4.47 10.06 1.67
C GLN A 418 -5.23 10.44 2.94
N GLU A 419 -5.71 9.43 3.66
CA GLU A 419 -6.27 9.59 5.01
C GLU A 419 -5.25 9.14 6.07
N PRO A 420 -5.29 9.73 7.29
CA PRO A 420 -4.56 9.23 8.43
C PRO A 420 -5.18 7.92 8.95
N ILE A 421 -4.98 6.81 8.24
CA ILE A 421 -5.68 5.53 8.47
C ILE A 421 -5.51 4.93 9.87
N HIS A 422 -4.52 5.37 10.64
CA HIS A 422 -4.40 5.04 12.07
C HIS A 422 -5.57 5.58 12.92
N LEU A 423 -6.39 6.50 12.36
CA LEU A 423 -7.65 7.03 12.90
C LEU A 423 -8.89 6.51 12.15
N GLY A 424 -8.74 5.46 11.34
CA GLY A 424 -9.79 4.81 10.57
C GLY A 424 -9.98 5.39 9.16
N GLN A 425 -10.60 4.60 8.27
CA GLN A 425 -10.96 5.00 6.90
C GLN A 425 -12.35 5.63 6.88
N ARG A 426 -12.48 6.87 6.39
CA ARG A 426 -13.67 7.71 6.53
C ARG A 426 -14.31 8.05 5.19
N VAL A 427 -13.52 8.60 4.27
CA VAL A 427 -14.00 9.19 3.01
C VAL A 427 -14.40 8.10 2.01
N PHE A 428 -15.60 8.23 1.43
CA PHE A 428 -16.09 7.31 0.39
C PHE A 428 -16.76 7.96 -0.81
N GLN A 429 -16.85 9.29 -0.82
CA GLN A 429 -17.20 10.06 -2.00
C GLN A 429 -16.53 11.43 -1.91
N PHE A 430 -15.82 11.82 -2.96
CA PHE A 430 -15.17 13.14 -3.07
C PHE A 430 -14.99 13.51 -4.55
N HIS A 431 -14.70 14.76 -4.83
CA HIS A 431 -14.35 15.20 -6.17
C HIS A 431 -13.36 16.36 -6.16
N LEU A 432 -12.73 16.59 -7.31
CA LEU A 432 -11.89 17.76 -7.55
C LEU A 432 -12.59 18.64 -8.59
N ASP A 433 -12.79 19.91 -8.24
CA ASP A 433 -13.23 20.94 -9.19
C ASP A 433 -12.08 21.88 -9.54
N MET A 434 -12.17 22.48 -10.71
CA MET A 434 -11.35 23.61 -11.13
C MET A 434 -12.23 24.81 -11.45
N LEU A 435 -11.74 26.02 -11.18
CA LEU A 435 -12.37 27.23 -11.67
C LEU A 435 -12.00 27.41 -13.14
N ASN A 436 -13.01 27.56 -14.00
CA ASN A 436 -12.81 27.80 -15.43
C ASN A 436 -12.64 29.31 -15.74
N GLU A 437 -12.40 29.64 -17.00
CA GLU A 437 -12.24 31.04 -17.47
C GLU A 437 -13.50 31.91 -17.31
N SER A 438 -14.67 31.29 -17.13
CA SER A 438 -15.96 31.95 -16.90
C SER A 438 -16.29 32.11 -15.41
N GLU A 439 -15.32 31.89 -14.52
CA GLU A 439 -15.47 31.94 -13.06
C GLU A 439 -16.50 30.93 -12.50
N GLU A 440 -16.72 29.82 -13.21
CA GLU A 440 -17.58 28.73 -12.77
C GLU A 440 -16.76 27.52 -12.34
N TRP A 441 -17.16 26.87 -11.25
CA TRP A 441 -16.56 25.63 -10.80
C TRP A 441 -16.99 24.49 -11.72
N LYS A 442 -16.01 23.84 -12.37
CA LYS A 442 -16.20 22.67 -13.22
C LYS A 442 -15.51 21.47 -12.60
N LYS A 443 -16.24 20.36 -12.49
CA LYS A 443 -15.69 19.09 -12.03
C LYS A 443 -14.64 18.53 -12.98
N VAL A 444 -13.51 18.15 -12.41
CA VAL A 444 -12.37 17.50 -13.08
C VAL A 444 -12.49 15.99 -12.98
N ILE A 445 -12.72 15.46 -11.78
CA ILE A 445 -12.80 14.01 -11.53
C ILE A 445 -13.60 13.69 -10.26
N ASP A 446 -14.32 12.57 -10.29
CA ASP A 446 -14.98 11.96 -9.12
C ASP A 446 -14.12 10.84 -8.52
N GLY A 447 -14.17 10.73 -7.19
CA GLY A 447 -13.52 9.69 -6.39
C GLY A 447 -14.48 9.01 -5.43
N THR A 448 -14.15 7.77 -5.06
CA THR A 448 -14.91 6.98 -4.07
C THR A 448 -14.14 6.91 -2.75
N THR A 449 -13.68 5.72 -2.33
CA THR A 449 -12.86 5.53 -1.13
C THR A 449 -11.46 6.12 -1.30
N VAL A 450 -10.96 6.76 -0.24
CA VAL A 450 -9.55 7.20 -0.16
C VAL A 450 -8.69 6.14 0.51
N GLY A 451 -8.85 5.92 1.82
CA GLY A 451 -8.00 5.03 2.60
C GLY A 451 -6.56 5.53 2.71
N TYR A 452 -5.59 4.62 2.72
CA TYR A 452 -4.19 4.99 2.83
C TYR A 452 -3.73 5.83 1.63
N GLN A 453 -4.13 5.44 0.42
CA GLN A 453 -3.75 6.19 -0.77
C GLN A 453 -4.75 6.01 -1.91
N ARG A 454 -5.13 7.13 -2.51
CA ARG A 454 -5.91 7.21 -3.73
C ARG A 454 -5.17 8.03 -4.78
N LEU A 455 -4.97 7.45 -5.96
CA LEU A 455 -4.48 8.13 -7.15
C LEU A 455 -5.57 8.12 -8.21
N LEU A 456 -5.89 9.30 -8.75
CA LEU A 456 -6.86 9.49 -9.82
C LEU A 456 -6.16 10.16 -10.99
N GLN A 457 -6.15 9.50 -12.14
CA GLN A 457 -5.68 10.07 -13.39
C GLN A 457 -6.87 10.63 -14.19
N PHE A 458 -6.69 11.76 -14.86
CA PHE A 458 -7.67 12.40 -15.73
C PHE A 458 -6.98 13.09 -16.91
N PRO A 459 -7.69 13.54 -17.96
CA PRO A 459 -7.07 14.32 -19.03
C PRO A 459 -6.42 15.60 -18.49
N SER A 460 -5.30 16.03 -19.08
CA SER A 460 -4.55 17.19 -18.58
C SER A 460 -5.40 18.46 -18.58
N VAL A 461 -5.46 19.12 -17.44
CA VAL A 461 -6.15 20.39 -17.24
C VAL A 461 -5.15 21.46 -16.82
N LYS A 462 -5.50 22.72 -17.10
CA LYS A 462 -4.75 23.89 -16.66
C LYS A 462 -5.67 24.79 -15.84
N SER A 463 -5.31 25.07 -14.60
CA SER A 463 -6.09 25.97 -13.74
C SER A 463 -5.22 26.63 -12.68
N LYS A 464 -5.69 27.78 -12.20
CA LYS A 464 -5.12 28.52 -11.05
C LYS A 464 -5.80 28.14 -9.74
N TYR A 465 -7.11 27.92 -9.76
CA TYR A 465 -7.92 27.66 -8.56
C TYR A 465 -8.57 26.29 -8.64
N LEU A 466 -8.35 25.49 -7.61
CA LEU A 466 -9.00 24.19 -7.45
C LEU A 466 -9.70 24.12 -6.10
N ARG A 467 -10.61 23.16 -5.98
CA ARG A 467 -11.11 22.72 -4.68
C ARG A 467 -11.26 21.21 -4.64
N LEU A 468 -10.73 20.60 -3.59
CA LEU A 468 -11.04 19.23 -3.21
C LEU A 468 -12.27 19.27 -2.31
N VAL A 469 -13.36 18.64 -2.74
CA VAL A 469 -14.62 18.59 -2.01
C VAL A 469 -14.85 17.17 -1.52
N ILE A 470 -15.04 17.00 -0.22
CA ILE A 470 -15.44 15.71 0.35
C ILE A 470 -16.97 15.67 0.40
N ASP A 471 -17.60 14.83 -0.43
CA ASP A 471 -19.06 14.75 -0.53
C ASP A 471 -19.67 13.89 0.58
N LYS A 472 -19.01 12.76 0.89
CA LYS A 472 -19.48 11.81 1.90
C LYS A 472 -18.34 11.14 2.63
N SER A 473 -18.53 11.03 3.94
CA SER A 473 -17.59 10.42 4.86
C SER A 473 -18.35 9.74 6.01
N ARG A 474 -17.74 8.71 6.63
CA ARG A 474 -18.33 7.98 7.77
C ARG A 474 -18.35 8.79 9.07
N ALA A 475 -17.51 9.82 9.15
CA ALA A 475 -17.38 10.83 10.21
C ALA A 475 -16.69 12.07 9.61
N ASP A 476 -16.37 13.09 10.40
CA ASP A 476 -15.57 14.23 9.94
C ASP A 476 -14.33 13.72 9.16
N PRO A 477 -14.16 14.13 7.89
CA PRO A 477 -13.08 13.64 7.06
C PRO A 477 -11.73 14.15 7.56
N LEU A 478 -10.71 13.32 7.44
CA LEU A 478 -9.33 13.68 7.76
C LEU A 478 -8.47 13.42 6.54
N ILE A 479 -7.71 14.43 6.11
CA ILE A 479 -6.82 14.30 4.95
C ILE A 479 -5.39 14.50 5.44
N SER A 480 -4.54 13.49 5.29
CA SER A 480 -3.13 13.55 5.68
C SER A 480 -2.21 13.93 4.53
N TYR A 481 -2.64 13.70 3.29
CA TYR A 481 -1.86 14.08 2.13
C TYR A 481 -2.73 14.45 0.93
N LEU A 482 -2.34 15.51 0.22
CA LEU A 482 -2.87 15.97 -1.05
C LEU A 482 -1.72 16.22 -2.01
N GLY A 483 -1.77 15.55 -3.15
CA GLY A 483 -0.78 15.69 -4.21
C GLY A 483 -1.42 16.01 -5.55
N LEU A 484 -0.79 16.92 -6.30
CA LEU A 484 -1.13 17.21 -7.69
C LEU A 484 0.13 17.04 -8.53
N PHE A 485 0.04 16.19 -9.55
CA PHE A 485 1.19 15.77 -10.35
C PHE A 485 0.88 15.76 -11.85
N MET A 486 1.94 15.68 -12.63
CA MET A 486 1.89 15.54 -14.08
C MET A 486 2.50 14.20 -14.49
N ASP A 487 1.69 13.36 -15.12
CA ASP A 487 2.07 12.13 -15.79
C ASP A 487 2.09 12.36 -17.31
N PRO A 488 3.27 12.58 -17.91
CA PRO A 488 3.39 12.80 -19.34
C PRO A 488 3.39 11.49 -20.16
N PHE A 489 3.35 10.33 -19.50
CA PHE A 489 3.56 9.01 -20.12
C PHE A 489 2.24 8.29 -20.38
N SER A 490 1.31 8.38 -19.43
CA SER A 490 -0.01 7.77 -19.54
C SER A 490 -0.88 8.55 -20.52
N ILE A 491 -1.21 7.96 -21.68
CA ILE A 491 -2.12 8.59 -22.65
C ILE A 491 -3.56 8.35 -22.21
N LEU A 492 -4.09 9.24 -21.37
CA LEU A 492 -5.53 9.42 -21.25
C LEU A 492 -5.98 10.28 -22.41
N ARG A 493 -6.48 9.65 -23.47
CA ARG A 493 -7.09 10.39 -24.60
C ARG A 493 -8.18 11.29 -24.01
N ASN A 494 -8.17 12.58 -24.38
CA ASN A 494 -9.26 13.51 -24.11
C ASN A 494 -10.58 12.86 -24.56
N ILE A 495 -11.34 12.30 -23.63
CA ILE A 495 -12.75 12.00 -23.88
C ILE A 495 -13.48 13.33 -23.75
N SER A 496 -13.34 14.16 -24.78
CA SER A 496 -14.17 15.33 -24.96
C SER A 496 -15.54 14.89 -25.49
N ASP A 497 -16.59 15.23 -24.75
CA ASP A 497 -17.98 15.43 -25.19
C ASP A 497 -18.48 14.61 -26.38
N THR A 498 -19.17 13.50 -26.11
CA THR A 498 -20.28 13.04 -26.98
C THR A 498 -21.43 12.48 -26.14
N SER A 499 -22.16 13.38 -25.48
CA SER A 499 -23.57 13.15 -25.17
C SER A 499 -24.44 14.00 -26.10
N LEU A 500 -24.58 13.58 -27.36
CA LEU A 500 -25.67 14.01 -28.25
C LEU A 500 -25.96 12.82 -29.18
N GLY A 501 -27.15 12.26 -29.03
CA GLY A 501 -27.51 10.96 -29.60
C GLY A 501 -27.66 10.92 -31.12
N SER A 502 -27.56 9.71 -31.68
CA SER A 502 -28.53 9.22 -32.65
C SER A 502 -28.40 7.70 -32.81
N ASN A 503 -29.54 7.03 -32.84
CA ASN A 503 -29.70 5.68 -33.35
C ASN A 503 -29.11 5.56 -34.76
N ARG A 504 -28.33 4.50 -35.04
CA ARG A 504 -28.40 3.78 -36.32
C ARG A 504 -27.72 2.41 -36.23
N THR A 505 -28.57 1.40 -36.39
CA THR A 505 -28.30 0.01 -36.79
C THR A 505 -27.52 -0.10 -38.11
N SER A 506 -26.55 -1.02 -38.17
CA SER A 506 -26.26 -1.97 -39.29
C SER A 506 -24.94 -2.70 -38.95
N SER A 507 -24.89 -4.01 -38.69
CA SER A 507 -25.03 -5.17 -39.60
C SER A 507 -24.07 -5.16 -40.80
N GLN A 508 -22.99 -5.94 -40.74
CA GLN A 508 -22.63 -7.09 -41.62
C GLN A 508 -21.10 -7.34 -41.60
N VAL A 509 -20.66 -8.47 -41.03
CA VAL A 509 -20.28 -9.76 -41.69
C VAL A 509 -18.95 -9.69 -42.44
N ILE A 510 -17.94 -10.45 -41.96
CA ILE A 510 -17.36 -11.59 -42.71
C ILE A 510 -17.00 -12.71 -41.73
N GLN A 511 -17.77 -13.80 -41.81
CA GLN A 511 -17.39 -15.14 -41.36
C GLN A 511 -16.24 -15.67 -42.22
N ARG A 512 -15.24 -16.29 -41.59
CA ARG A 512 -14.73 -17.57 -42.08
C ARG A 512 -14.67 -18.57 -40.93
N THR A 513 -15.60 -19.51 -41.05
CA THR A 513 -15.70 -20.77 -40.33
C THR A 513 -14.45 -21.61 -40.50
N ASN A 514 -13.97 -22.21 -39.41
CA ASN A 514 -13.75 -23.66 -39.38
C ASN A 514 -14.09 -24.20 -37.99
N ASN A 515 -15.06 -25.12 -38.00
CA ASN A 515 -15.62 -25.81 -36.86
C ASN A 515 -14.65 -26.86 -36.30
N SER A 516 -14.50 -26.86 -34.98
CA SER A 516 -14.74 -28.02 -34.08
C SER A 516 -14.56 -27.50 -32.65
N SER A 517 -15.58 -27.03 -31.92
CA SER A 517 -16.58 -27.81 -31.14
C SER A 517 -15.91 -28.99 -30.42
N LEU A 518 -15.78 -29.06 -29.09
CA LEU A 518 -16.79 -28.89 -28.04
C LEU A 518 -16.09 -28.58 -26.68
N ILE A 519 -16.50 -27.55 -25.93
CA ILE A 519 -17.39 -27.60 -24.74
C ILE A 519 -16.65 -28.11 -23.47
N ALA A 520 -16.19 -27.18 -22.63
CA ALA A 520 -16.78 -26.78 -21.33
C ALA A 520 -15.95 -27.38 -20.17
N ALA A 521 -15.82 -26.81 -18.98
CA ALA A 521 -16.41 -25.66 -18.33
C ALA A 521 -15.57 -25.44 -17.04
N ILE A 522 -15.55 -24.17 -16.61
CA ILE A 522 -15.24 -23.67 -15.25
C ILE A 522 -13.76 -23.73 -14.87
#